data_AF-A0A355IRY5-F1
#
_entry.id   AF-A0A355IRY5-F1
#
_cell.length_a   1.000
_cell.length_b   1.000
_cell.length_c   1.000
_cell.angle_alpha   90.00
_cell.angle_beta   90.00
_cell.angle_gamma   90.00
#
_symmetry.space_group_name_H-M   'P 1'
#
loop_
_entity.id
_entity.type
_entity.pdbx_description
1 polymer ?
#
loop_
_entity_poly.entity_id
_entity_poly.type
_entity_poly.pdbx_seq_one_letter_code
_entity_poly.pdbx_strand_id
1 'polypeptide(L)'
;NAPIAKHIWLPPLHLEKIACQTCHIPERKVKSALAQVSDVYNPGVKISPPAKYVWTFYDQDMNYWNHYGELAQFTAKDQPTDPFTPQYASYKGQIFPVNPVHSAWPGIYTEGKKGLHQPKMKDIYAMWTTHRKDKTKYPELALIKDNNLDRIPEVNSPEEVDAFINSVTAYLNDAGYKLADRKVVWVNNDRMYFNSKDYKMLEKETWESSSYASVYKYSHDVAPAMAALGTNGCTDCHSTSSGMLFAQVVKYPFGDDGKPVTEPQYKRLGISGFMAYTGAFRESIVKPMFYFLLVAFIIFLLVNLLTANLIRNKIISDKQQNLITWLVSLGILGAGIFGYFAGDLGNYMFPTRIFMDANYFLISAAVLLAGVWSYLKYQFMTTKSFRLNLFSILILITIVSGIFMLIKFDFISILNRLAYTVYDLSLVGILVLCIFYLEKSFKNVEAE
;
A
#
# COMPACT_ATOMS: atom_id res chain seq x y z
N ASN A 1 -29.73 -6.47 -17.69
CA ASN A 1 -28.37 -6.86 -17.26
C ASN A 1 -27.46 -5.65 -17.27
N ALA A 2 -26.87 -5.31 -16.13
CA ALA A 2 -25.84 -4.27 -16.11
C ALA A 2 -24.60 -4.75 -16.90
N PRO A 3 -23.89 -3.86 -17.63
CA PRO A 3 -22.65 -4.21 -18.30
C PRO A 3 -21.61 -4.78 -17.31
N ILE A 4 -20.95 -5.88 -17.66
CA ILE A 4 -19.86 -6.46 -16.86
C ILE A 4 -18.53 -5.96 -17.44
N ALA A 5 -17.81 -5.14 -16.66
CA ALA A 5 -16.48 -4.68 -17.03
C ALA A 5 -15.48 -5.86 -16.99
N LYS A 6 -14.87 -6.18 -18.14
CA LYS A 6 -14.04 -7.38 -18.32
C LYS A 6 -12.59 -7.26 -17.83
N HIS A 7 -12.07 -6.03 -17.66
CA HIS A 7 -10.70 -5.76 -17.20
C HIS A 7 -9.64 -6.68 -17.84
N ILE A 8 -9.65 -6.82 -19.16
CA ILE A 8 -8.87 -7.85 -19.90
C ILE A 8 -7.36 -7.83 -19.65
N TRP A 9 -6.81 -6.71 -19.18
CA TRP A 9 -5.40 -6.52 -18.85
C TRP A 9 -5.05 -6.94 -17.41
N LEU A 10 -6.05 -7.08 -16.52
CA LEU A 10 -5.86 -7.37 -15.11
C LEU A 10 -6.02 -8.89 -14.87
N PRO A 11 -5.06 -9.56 -14.21
CA PRO A 11 -5.19 -10.98 -13.91
C PRO A 11 -6.46 -11.26 -13.07
N PRO A 12 -7.27 -12.30 -13.40
CA PRO A 12 -8.53 -12.58 -12.72
C PRO A 12 -8.43 -12.72 -11.20
N LEU A 13 -7.28 -13.19 -10.69
CA LEU A 13 -7.00 -13.29 -9.25
C LEU A 13 -7.21 -11.96 -8.50
N HIS A 14 -6.96 -10.82 -9.15
CA HIS A 14 -7.23 -9.53 -8.54
C HIS A 14 -8.72 -9.32 -8.33
N LEU A 15 -9.57 -9.65 -9.29
CA LEU A 15 -11.02 -9.48 -9.16
C LEU A 15 -11.64 -10.46 -8.14
N GLU A 16 -10.96 -11.57 -7.83
CA GLU A 16 -11.33 -12.47 -6.74
C GLU A 16 -11.02 -11.89 -5.35
N LYS A 17 -9.99 -11.03 -5.23
CA LYS A 17 -9.47 -10.52 -3.95
C LYS A 17 -9.63 -9.02 -3.74
N ILE A 18 -9.96 -8.26 -4.77
CA ILE A 18 -10.07 -6.81 -4.77
C ILE A 18 -11.48 -6.47 -5.25
N ALA A 19 -12.23 -5.74 -4.42
CA ALA A 19 -13.54 -5.25 -4.80
C ALA A 19 -13.40 -4.12 -5.84
N CYS A 20 -14.40 -3.95 -6.71
CA CYS A 20 -14.39 -2.87 -7.72
C CYS A 20 -14.15 -1.49 -7.08
N GLN A 21 -14.74 -1.26 -5.91
CA GLN A 21 -14.60 -0.02 -5.13
C GLN A 21 -13.14 0.30 -4.81
N THR A 22 -12.29 -0.70 -4.61
CA THR A 22 -10.88 -0.49 -4.24
C THR A 22 -10.12 0.23 -5.35
N CYS A 23 -10.37 -0.13 -6.61
CA CYS A 23 -9.76 0.56 -7.74
C CYS A 23 -10.52 1.83 -8.09
N HIS A 24 -11.85 1.81 -7.97
CA HIS A 24 -12.71 2.91 -8.39
C HIS A 24 -12.97 3.96 -7.31
N ILE A 25 -12.37 3.87 -6.12
CA ILE A 25 -12.39 4.93 -5.10
C ILE A 25 -10.94 5.15 -4.64
N PRO A 26 -10.06 5.67 -5.54
CA PRO A 26 -8.67 5.96 -5.18
C PRO A 26 -8.56 7.11 -4.16
N GLU A 27 -9.57 8.00 -4.15
CA GLU A 27 -9.62 9.20 -3.33
C GLU A 27 -11.07 9.49 -2.95
N ARG A 28 -11.27 10.11 -1.79
CA ARG A 28 -12.54 10.69 -1.34
C ARG A 28 -12.36 12.19 -1.25
N LYS A 29 -13.34 12.96 -1.73
CA LYS A 29 -13.31 14.44 -1.74
C LYS A 29 -14.08 15.08 -0.58
N VAL A 30 -14.38 14.30 0.46
CA VAL A 30 -15.20 14.73 1.59
C VAL A 30 -14.39 14.59 2.85
N LYS A 31 -14.47 15.58 3.74
CA LYS A 31 -13.79 15.51 5.04
C LYS A 31 -14.36 14.35 5.87
N SER A 32 -13.49 13.60 6.55
CA SER A 32 -13.91 12.45 7.37
C SER A 32 -13.03 12.31 8.60
N ALA A 33 -13.64 12.07 9.76
CA ALA A 33 -12.89 11.83 10.99
C ALA A 33 -12.23 10.46 10.92
N LEU A 34 -10.91 10.42 11.11
CA LEU A 34 -10.19 9.17 11.32
C LEU A 34 -10.18 8.76 12.78
N ALA A 35 -10.13 9.72 13.70
CA ALA A 35 -10.21 9.47 15.13
C ALA A 35 -11.28 10.34 15.80
N GLN A 36 -11.99 9.75 16.75
CA GLN A 36 -12.91 10.44 17.66
C GLN A 36 -12.55 10.09 19.09
N VAL A 37 -12.18 11.08 19.90
CA VAL A 37 -11.76 10.88 21.28
C VAL A 37 -12.62 11.68 22.24
N SER A 38 -12.75 11.17 23.48
CA SER A 38 -13.59 11.78 24.51
C SER A 38 -13.00 11.81 25.92
N ASP A 39 -11.68 11.83 25.97
CA ASP A 39 -10.86 11.88 27.17
C ASP A 39 -10.43 13.29 27.55
N VAL A 40 -10.48 14.26 26.62
CA VAL A 40 -10.02 15.63 26.87
C VAL A 40 -11.11 16.68 26.66
N TYR A 41 -10.90 17.89 27.21
CA TYR A 41 -11.74 19.05 26.91
C TYR A 41 -11.29 19.70 25.61
N ASN A 42 -12.11 19.61 24.57
CA ASN A 42 -11.91 20.24 23.27
C ASN A 42 -11.94 21.77 23.41
N PRO A 43 -10.84 22.50 23.15
CA PRO A 43 -10.81 23.97 23.26
C PRO A 43 -11.48 24.70 22.08
N GLY A 44 -12.05 23.97 21.14
CA GLY A 44 -12.68 24.50 19.94
C GLY A 44 -13.79 25.52 20.23
N VAL A 45 -13.88 26.54 19.37
CA VAL A 45 -14.92 27.56 19.46
C VAL A 45 -16.22 27.09 18.82
N LYS A 46 -17.34 27.69 19.21
CA LYS A 46 -18.69 27.48 18.63
C LYS A 46 -19.22 26.03 18.73
N ILE A 47 -18.74 25.26 19.70
CA ILE A 47 -19.27 23.92 19.96
C ILE A 47 -20.60 24.02 20.72
N SER A 48 -21.65 23.38 20.20
CA SER A 48 -22.99 23.34 20.81
C SER A 48 -23.72 22.00 20.59
N PRO A 49 -24.43 21.47 21.60
CA PRO A 49 -24.57 21.96 22.98
C PRO A 49 -23.27 21.80 23.81
N PRO A 50 -23.14 22.47 24.99
CA PRO A 50 -21.92 22.49 25.78
C PRO A 50 -21.34 21.11 26.14
N ALA A 51 -22.17 20.08 26.32
CA ALA A 51 -21.66 18.74 26.60
C ALA A 51 -20.77 18.16 25.48
N LYS A 52 -20.86 18.67 24.24
CA LYS A 52 -20.04 18.22 23.09
C LYS A 52 -18.58 18.70 23.15
N TYR A 53 -18.21 19.58 24.08
CA TYR A 53 -16.81 19.95 24.31
C TYR A 53 -15.97 18.76 24.79
N VAL A 54 -16.56 17.61 25.12
CA VAL A 54 -15.82 16.39 25.41
C VAL A 54 -15.49 15.58 24.16
N TRP A 55 -15.90 15.98 22.95
CA TRP A 55 -15.60 15.24 21.73
C TRP A 55 -14.59 16.00 20.89
N THR A 56 -13.46 15.36 20.64
CA THR A 56 -12.38 15.86 19.78
C THR A 56 -12.28 14.93 18.57
N PHE A 57 -12.15 15.51 17.39
CA PHE A 57 -12.04 14.78 16.13
C PHE A 57 -10.71 15.08 15.47
N TYR A 58 -10.18 14.09 14.75
CA TYR A 58 -9.00 14.24 13.93
C TYR A 58 -9.31 13.79 12.51
N ASP A 59 -8.79 14.51 11.52
CA ASP A 59 -8.95 14.18 10.11
C ASP A 59 -8.08 12.97 9.69
N GLN A 60 -8.00 12.70 8.40
CA GLN A 60 -7.29 11.54 7.84
C GLN A 60 -5.77 11.64 7.96
N ASP A 61 -5.25 12.84 8.20
CA ASP A 61 -3.83 13.11 8.45
C ASP A 61 -3.54 13.27 9.95
N MET A 62 -4.52 12.96 10.81
CA MET A 62 -4.47 13.12 12.26
C MET A 62 -4.30 14.57 12.72
N ASN A 63 -4.74 15.56 11.93
CA ASN A 63 -4.82 16.94 12.40
C ASN A 63 -6.12 17.18 13.17
N TYR A 64 -6.06 17.98 14.23
CA TYR A 64 -7.24 18.41 14.96
C TYR A 64 -8.30 19.03 14.05
N TRP A 65 -9.53 18.54 14.20
CA TRP A 65 -10.70 19.02 13.48
C TRP A 65 -11.78 19.51 14.47
N ASN A 66 -12.06 20.82 14.45
CA ASN A 66 -13.21 21.38 15.16
C ASN A 66 -14.54 21.09 14.41
N HIS A 67 -14.88 19.80 14.33
CA HIS A 67 -16.06 19.31 13.61
C HIS A 67 -17.35 20.04 14.00
N TYR A 68 -17.58 20.26 15.29
CA TYR A 68 -18.79 20.96 15.74
C TYR A 68 -18.80 22.45 15.45
N GLY A 69 -17.63 23.10 15.50
CA GLY A 69 -17.51 24.49 15.07
C GLY A 69 -17.85 24.63 13.59
N GLU A 70 -17.31 23.74 12.74
CA GLU A 70 -17.63 23.71 11.32
C GLU A 70 -19.12 23.45 11.06
N LEU A 71 -19.74 22.47 11.75
CA LEU A 71 -21.18 22.21 11.63
C LEU A 71 -22.06 23.41 12.04
N ALA A 72 -21.55 24.27 12.91
CA ALA A 72 -22.26 25.50 13.32
C ALA A 72 -22.04 26.67 12.33
N GLN A 73 -21.02 26.58 11.48
CA GLN A 73 -20.62 27.66 10.57
C GLN A 73 -21.00 27.39 9.11
N PHE A 74 -21.01 26.12 8.70
CA PHE A 74 -21.29 25.70 7.33
C PHE A 74 -22.64 24.98 7.25
N THR A 75 -23.29 25.13 6.10
CA THR A 75 -24.47 24.36 5.71
C THR A 75 -24.05 23.11 4.92
N ALA A 76 -25.00 22.25 4.57
CA ALA A 76 -24.73 21.11 3.69
C ALA A 76 -24.26 21.51 2.27
N LYS A 77 -24.43 22.77 1.86
CA LYS A 77 -24.09 23.24 0.50
C LYS A 77 -22.66 23.81 0.36
N ASP A 78 -22.02 24.14 1.48
CA ASP A 78 -20.76 24.88 1.54
C ASP A 78 -19.77 24.26 2.54
N GLN A 79 -19.89 22.96 2.80
CA GLN A 79 -18.92 22.25 3.62
C GLN A 79 -17.55 22.23 2.95
N PRO A 80 -16.46 22.46 3.71
CA PRO A 80 -15.11 22.35 3.18
C PRO A 80 -14.82 20.93 2.68
N THR A 81 -14.12 20.83 1.55
CA THR A 81 -13.69 19.56 0.97
C THR A 81 -12.22 19.33 1.28
N ASP A 82 -11.94 18.29 2.05
CA ASP A 82 -10.57 17.84 2.33
C ASP A 82 -10.38 16.47 1.67
N PRO A 83 -9.72 16.41 0.49
CA PRO A 83 -9.53 15.16 -0.21
C PRO A 83 -8.54 14.27 0.53
N PHE A 84 -8.79 12.96 0.53
CA PHE A 84 -7.92 11.98 1.15
C PHE A 84 -7.95 10.62 0.43
N THR A 85 -6.89 9.84 0.58
CA THR A 85 -6.82 8.45 0.13
C THR A 85 -7.38 7.52 1.21
N PRO A 86 -8.41 6.71 0.91
CA PRO A 86 -8.93 5.75 1.88
C PRO A 86 -7.87 4.76 2.36
N GLN A 87 -8.03 4.28 3.58
CA GLN A 87 -7.37 3.06 4.01
C GLN A 87 -8.05 1.84 3.39
N TYR A 88 -7.39 0.68 3.45
CA TYR A 88 -7.92 -0.56 2.91
C TYR A 88 -8.06 -1.64 3.99
N ALA A 89 -9.10 -2.46 3.89
CA ALA A 89 -9.30 -3.59 4.77
C ALA A 89 -9.84 -4.80 4.03
N SER A 90 -9.48 -6.00 4.50
CA SER A 90 -10.12 -7.23 4.02
C SER A 90 -11.49 -7.37 4.68
N TYR A 91 -12.53 -7.52 3.87
CA TYR A 91 -13.90 -7.74 4.32
C TYR A 91 -14.59 -8.73 3.38
N LYS A 92 -15.14 -9.81 3.95
CA LYS A 92 -15.80 -10.90 3.19
C LYS A 92 -14.95 -11.45 2.04
N GLY A 93 -13.64 -11.61 2.25
CA GLY A 93 -12.71 -12.21 1.29
C GLY A 93 -12.18 -11.27 0.21
N GLN A 94 -12.62 -10.01 0.16
CA GLN A 94 -12.13 -8.98 -0.76
C GLN A 94 -11.57 -7.78 0.00
N ILE A 95 -10.68 -7.04 -0.65
CA ILE A 95 -10.16 -5.76 -0.17
C ILE A 95 -11.14 -4.68 -0.56
N PHE A 96 -11.54 -3.85 0.41
CA PHE A 96 -12.38 -2.67 0.22
C PHE A 96 -11.68 -1.40 0.73
N PRO A 97 -11.97 -0.24 0.13
CA PRO A 97 -11.62 1.05 0.72
C PRO A 97 -12.54 1.32 1.92
N VAL A 98 -11.95 1.74 3.04
CA VAL A 98 -12.63 1.96 4.30
C VAL A 98 -12.11 3.23 4.99
N ASN A 99 -12.93 3.82 5.86
CA ASN A 99 -12.47 4.64 6.97
C ASN A 99 -12.70 3.87 8.28
N PRO A 100 -11.64 3.29 8.87
CA PRO A 100 -11.75 2.55 10.10
C PRO A 100 -11.52 3.49 11.30
N VAL A 101 -12.61 4.01 11.86
CA VAL A 101 -12.54 5.04 12.90
C VAL A 101 -11.80 4.52 14.13
N HIS A 102 -10.83 5.30 14.59
CA HIS A 102 -10.14 5.11 15.86
C HIS A 102 -10.89 5.82 16.98
N SER A 103 -10.83 5.30 18.20
CA SER A 103 -11.48 5.95 19.34
C SER A 103 -10.72 5.84 20.64
N ALA A 104 -10.82 6.89 21.45
CA ALA A 104 -10.33 6.89 22.83
C ALA A 104 -11.38 7.49 23.78
N TRP A 105 -11.71 6.80 24.88
CA TRP A 105 -12.84 7.19 25.72
C TRP A 105 -12.82 6.52 27.11
N PRO A 106 -13.44 7.14 28.14
CA PRO A 106 -13.58 6.52 29.46
C PRO A 106 -14.68 5.45 29.46
N GLY A 107 -14.36 4.25 29.93
CA GLY A 107 -15.31 3.16 30.13
C GLY A 107 -15.50 2.83 31.61
N ILE A 108 -16.52 2.03 31.90
CA ILE A 108 -16.76 1.40 33.20
C ILE A 108 -16.85 -0.10 32.96
N TYR A 109 -15.84 -0.81 33.45
CA TYR A 109 -15.70 -2.26 33.38
C TYR A 109 -16.36 -2.92 34.60
N THR A 110 -17.03 -4.05 34.36
CA THR A 110 -17.59 -4.91 35.41
C THR A 110 -17.18 -6.35 35.12
N GLU A 111 -16.56 -6.99 36.09
CA GLU A 111 -16.05 -8.35 35.93
C GLU A 111 -17.19 -9.33 35.59
N GLY A 112 -16.94 -10.23 34.65
CA GLY A 112 -17.93 -11.22 34.17
C GLY A 112 -19.08 -10.65 33.33
N LYS A 113 -19.18 -9.32 33.12
CA LYS A 113 -20.18 -8.72 32.22
C LYS A 113 -19.62 -8.55 30.81
N LYS A 114 -20.50 -8.71 29.82
CA LYS A 114 -20.17 -8.45 28.42
C LYS A 114 -20.24 -6.95 28.15
N GLY A 115 -19.21 -6.43 27.49
CA GLY A 115 -19.13 -5.04 27.07
C GLY A 115 -18.68 -4.09 28.19
N LEU A 116 -18.69 -2.80 27.87
CA LEU A 116 -18.31 -1.72 28.77
C LEU A 116 -19.47 -0.72 28.90
N HIS A 117 -19.70 -0.25 30.11
CA HIS A 117 -20.59 0.88 30.31
C HIS A 117 -19.84 2.17 29.98
N GLN A 118 -20.56 3.20 29.52
CA GLN A 118 -20.00 4.52 29.28
C GLN A 118 -20.47 5.48 30.39
N PRO A 119 -19.57 6.27 31.00
CA PRO A 119 -19.97 7.43 31.80
C PRO A 119 -20.87 8.36 30.97
N LYS A 120 -21.78 9.10 31.63
CA LYS A 120 -22.61 10.04 30.88
C LYS A 120 -21.73 11.17 30.36
N MET A 121 -21.97 11.62 29.13
CA MET A 121 -21.24 12.76 28.54
C MET A 121 -21.23 13.99 29.45
N LYS A 122 -22.37 14.27 30.11
CA LYS A 122 -22.47 15.39 31.06
C LYS A 122 -21.51 15.29 32.24
N ASP A 123 -21.16 14.08 32.67
CA ASP A 123 -20.32 13.84 33.84
C ASP A 123 -18.85 14.11 33.47
N ILE A 124 -18.39 13.61 32.32
CA ILE A 124 -17.06 13.92 31.79
C ILE A 124 -16.91 15.41 31.50
N TYR A 125 -17.94 16.04 30.93
CA TYR A 125 -17.94 17.48 30.67
C TYR A 125 -17.86 18.29 31.97
N ALA A 126 -18.65 17.93 32.98
CA ALA A 126 -18.67 18.61 34.26
C ALA A 126 -17.37 18.42 35.05
N MET A 127 -16.74 17.24 34.98
CA MET A 127 -15.41 16.99 35.54
C MET A 127 -14.39 17.99 34.99
N TRP A 128 -14.24 18.03 33.67
CA TRP A 128 -13.32 18.94 32.99
C TRP A 128 -13.64 20.41 33.28
N THR A 129 -14.92 20.79 33.22
CA THR A 129 -15.36 22.17 33.49
C THR A 129 -15.06 22.59 34.92
N THR A 130 -15.23 21.68 35.89
CA THR A 130 -14.95 21.93 37.31
C THR A 130 -13.46 22.16 37.52
N HIS A 131 -12.61 21.28 36.99
CA HIS A 131 -11.15 21.45 37.05
C HIS A 131 -10.66 22.74 36.36
N ARG A 132 -11.26 23.11 35.23
CA ARG A 132 -10.90 24.34 34.51
C ARG A 132 -11.26 25.61 35.29
N LYS A 133 -12.34 25.58 36.08
CA LYS A 133 -12.75 26.69 36.95
C LYS A 133 -11.93 26.76 38.24
N ASP A 134 -11.60 25.60 38.81
CA ASP A 134 -10.82 25.46 40.03
C ASP A 134 -9.83 24.29 39.89
N LYS A 135 -8.55 24.61 39.71
CA LYS A 135 -7.48 23.64 39.49
C LYS A 135 -7.22 22.72 40.69
N THR A 136 -7.74 23.06 41.87
CA THR A 136 -7.65 22.20 43.06
C THR A 136 -8.64 21.03 43.00
N LYS A 137 -9.67 21.10 42.14
CA LYS A 137 -10.61 20.02 41.88
C LYS A 137 -10.10 19.14 40.75
N TYR A 138 -9.98 17.83 41.01
CA TYR A 138 -9.40 16.84 40.08
C TYR A 138 -8.02 17.28 39.54
N PRO A 139 -7.04 17.56 40.42
CA PRO A 139 -5.77 18.20 40.04
C PRO A 139 -4.92 17.36 39.08
N GLU A 140 -5.08 16.03 39.06
CA GLU A 140 -4.36 15.14 38.15
C GLU A 140 -4.64 15.46 36.68
N LEU A 141 -5.80 16.03 36.33
CA LEU A 141 -6.09 16.49 34.96
C LEU A 141 -5.10 17.54 34.44
N ALA A 142 -4.33 18.20 35.30
CA ALA A 142 -3.26 19.12 34.88
C ALA A 142 -2.01 18.42 34.33
N LEU A 143 -1.90 17.10 34.53
CA LEU A 143 -0.83 16.28 33.94
C LEU A 143 -1.04 16.07 32.44
N ILE A 144 -2.30 16.06 31.99
CA ILE A 144 -2.72 15.88 30.60
C ILE A 144 -2.39 17.15 29.81
N LYS A 145 -1.45 17.01 28.86
CA LYS A 145 -0.89 18.13 28.10
C LYS A 145 -0.93 17.87 26.61
N ASP A 146 -0.79 18.94 25.86
CA ASP A 146 -0.55 18.89 24.41
C ASP A 146 0.89 18.40 24.18
N ASN A 147 1.02 17.13 23.83
CA ASN A 147 2.31 16.44 23.72
C ASN A 147 2.92 16.62 22.31
N ASN A 148 2.09 16.86 21.29
CA ASN A 148 2.50 16.98 19.89
C ASN A 148 2.50 18.42 19.35
N LEU A 149 2.11 19.39 20.18
CA LEU A 149 2.01 20.83 19.91
C LEU A 149 0.93 21.23 18.89
N ASP A 150 -0.14 20.43 18.74
CA ASP A 150 -1.28 20.71 17.86
C ASP A 150 -2.36 21.61 18.49
N ARG A 151 -2.14 22.05 19.73
CA ARG A 151 -2.99 22.88 20.60
C ARG A 151 -4.10 22.11 21.33
N ILE A 152 -4.14 20.79 21.20
CA ILE A 152 -5.10 19.92 21.87
C ILE A 152 -4.32 19.04 22.84
N PRO A 153 -4.72 18.93 24.11
CA PRO A 153 -4.12 17.95 25.00
C PRO A 153 -4.55 16.54 24.61
N GLU A 154 -3.71 15.55 24.87
CA GLU A 154 -4.02 14.14 24.66
C GLU A 154 -3.77 13.31 25.92
N VAL A 155 -4.49 12.20 26.05
CA VAL A 155 -4.12 11.14 27.01
C VAL A 155 -3.27 10.13 26.25
N ASN A 156 -1.98 10.10 26.53
CA ASN A 156 -1.07 9.20 25.82
C ASN A 156 0.04 8.61 26.71
N SER A 157 0.68 9.42 27.55
CA SER A 157 1.75 8.93 28.44
C SER A 157 1.19 8.09 29.60
N PRO A 158 2.01 7.19 30.20
CA PRO A 158 1.62 6.44 31.39
C PRO A 158 1.01 7.33 32.49
N GLU A 159 1.64 8.46 32.77
CA GLU A 159 1.19 9.41 33.80
C GLU A 159 -0.18 10.02 33.47
N GLU A 160 -0.44 10.34 32.22
CA GLU A 160 -1.72 10.91 31.78
C GLU A 160 -2.85 9.89 31.77
N VAL A 161 -2.55 8.61 31.46
CA VAL A 161 -3.52 7.51 31.53
C VAL A 161 -4.00 7.32 32.98
N ASP A 162 -3.07 7.25 33.94
CA ASP A 162 -3.43 7.16 35.35
C ASP A 162 -4.20 8.40 35.80
N ALA A 163 -3.73 9.60 35.44
CA ALA A 163 -4.38 10.85 35.76
C ALA A 163 -5.83 10.92 35.28
N PHE A 164 -6.09 10.46 34.06
CA PHE A 164 -7.43 10.46 33.49
C PHE A 164 -8.35 9.46 34.20
N ILE A 165 -7.90 8.20 34.38
CA ILE A 165 -8.68 7.15 35.05
C ILE A 165 -9.02 7.56 36.50
N ASN A 166 -8.04 8.07 37.24
CA ASN A 166 -8.22 8.51 38.62
C ASN A 166 -9.20 9.68 38.72
N SER A 167 -9.07 10.67 37.84
CA SER A 167 -9.93 11.85 37.82
C SER A 167 -11.39 11.49 37.51
N VAL A 168 -11.62 10.60 36.52
CA VAL A 168 -12.96 10.11 36.20
C VAL A 168 -13.53 9.30 37.36
N THR A 169 -12.72 8.45 38.00
CA THR A 169 -13.13 7.68 39.19
C THR A 169 -13.55 8.59 40.34
N ALA A 170 -12.74 9.60 40.66
CA ALA A 170 -13.02 10.57 41.70
C ALA A 170 -14.32 11.33 41.42
N TYR A 171 -14.49 11.85 40.19
CA TYR A 171 -15.70 12.57 39.82
C TYR A 171 -16.95 11.69 39.90
N LEU A 172 -16.89 10.45 39.43
CA LEU A 172 -18.05 9.54 39.50
C LEU A 172 -18.44 9.21 40.94
N ASN A 173 -17.47 9.03 41.84
CA ASN A 173 -17.75 8.87 43.27
C ASN A 173 -18.41 10.12 43.87
N ASP A 174 -17.88 11.32 43.58
CA ASP A 174 -18.46 12.59 44.03
C ASP A 174 -19.89 12.80 43.52
N ALA A 175 -20.16 12.35 42.29
CA ALA A 175 -21.47 12.38 41.66
C ALA A 175 -22.43 11.28 42.15
N GLY A 176 -22.01 10.45 43.12
CA GLY A 176 -22.84 9.43 43.77
C GLY A 176 -22.96 8.11 43.02
N TYR A 177 -22.09 7.83 42.05
CA TYR A 177 -22.06 6.52 41.39
C TYR A 177 -21.50 5.45 42.33
N LYS A 178 -22.17 4.30 42.43
CA LYS A 178 -21.69 3.16 43.23
C LYS A 178 -20.71 2.32 42.41
N LEU A 179 -19.41 2.47 42.61
CA LEU A 179 -18.37 1.76 41.83
C LEU A 179 -17.86 0.45 42.48
N ALA A 180 -18.53 -0.11 43.48
CA ALA A 180 -18.00 -1.22 44.30
C ALA A 180 -17.38 -2.39 43.50
N ASP A 181 -18.11 -2.94 42.53
CA ASP A 181 -17.67 -4.02 41.63
C ASP A 181 -17.32 -3.50 40.23
N ARG A 182 -17.18 -2.19 40.06
CA ARG A 182 -17.02 -1.52 38.76
C ARG A 182 -15.77 -0.67 38.73
N LYS A 183 -14.93 -0.88 37.73
CA LYS A 183 -13.68 -0.13 37.56
C LYS A 183 -13.82 0.85 36.41
N VAL A 184 -13.44 2.10 36.63
CA VAL A 184 -13.24 3.02 35.51
C VAL A 184 -12.01 2.54 34.74
N VAL A 185 -12.10 2.58 33.43
CA VAL A 185 -11.03 2.21 32.50
C VAL A 185 -10.90 3.30 31.44
N TRP A 186 -9.73 3.41 30.82
CA TRP A 186 -9.58 4.19 29.60
C TRP A 186 -9.42 3.24 28.42
N VAL A 187 -10.24 3.41 27.39
CA VAL A 187 -10.20 2.58 26.19
C VAL A 187 -9.56 3.39 25.09
N ASN A 188 -8.46 2.92 24.52
CA ASN A 188 -7.84 3.46 23.32
C ASN A 188 -7.78 2.34 22.27
N ASN A 189 -8.66 2.44 21.27
CA ASN A 189 -8.91 1.41 20.27
C ASN A 189 -9.23 0.04 20.90
N ASP A 190 -8.34 -0.94 20.72
CA ASP A 190 -8.44 -2.29 21.27
C ASP A 190 -7.74 -2.45 22.62
N ARG A 191 -7.24 -1.37 23.23
CA ARG A 191 -6.59 -1.42 24.55
C ARG A 191 -7.50 -0.83 25.60
N MET A 192 -7.90 -1.65 26.57
CA MET A 192 -8.65 -1.22 27.75
C MET A 192 -7.71 -1.17 28.95
N TYR A 193 -7.29 0.03 29.31
CA TYR A 193 -6.39 0.32 30.42
C TYR A 193 -7.14 0.35 31.76
N PHE A 194 -6.68 -0.44 32.71
CA PHE A 194 -7.09 -0.36 34.13
C PHE A 194 -6.25 0.66 34.90
N ASN A 195 -5.03 0.88 34.42
CA ASN A 195 -4.05 1.88 34.84
C ASN A 195 -2.96 1.94 33.74
N SER A 196 -1.94 2.76 33.95
CA SER A 196 -0.83 2.96 33.02
C SER A 196 0.01 1.72 32.71
N LYS A 197 0.01 0.72 33.60
CA LYS A 197 0.84 -0.50 33.51
C LYS A 197 0.05 -1.76 33.14
N ASP A 198 -1.26 -1.72 33.25
CA ASP A 198 -2.13 -2.88 33.05
C ASP A 198 -3.28 -2.54 32.11
N TYR A 199 -3.32 -3.23 30.97
CA TYR A 199 -4.40 -3.16 30.01
C TYR A 199 -4.76 -4.54 29.47
N LYS A 200 -6.02 -4.70 29.08
CA LYS A 200 -6.52 -5.87 28.37
C LYS A 200 -6.79 -5.52 26.91
N MET A 201 -6.43 -6.44 26.00
CA MET A 201 -6.84 -6.35 24.60
C MET A 201 -8.32 -6.71 24.46
N LEU A 202 -9.08 -5.81 23.86
CA LEU A 202 -10.47 -6.03 23.45
C LEU A 202 -10.50 -6.77 22.12
N GLU A 203 -11.48 -7.65 21.96
CA GLU A 203 -11.72 -8.33 20.69
C GLU A 203 -12.24 -7.32 19.66
N LYS A 204 -11.72 -7.38 18.44
CA LYS A 204 -12.20 -6.61 17.30
C LYS A 204 -11.97 -7.39 16.02
N GLU A 205 -12.73 -7.06 15.00
CA GLU A 205 -12.57 -7.64 13.68
C GLU A 205 -11.30 -7.11 12.99
N THR A 206 -10.82 -7.86 11.99
CA THR A 206 -9.59 -7.50 11.25
C THR A 206 -9.71 -6.18 10.47
N TRP A 207 -10.92 -5.77 10.12
CA TRP A 207 -11.19 -4.48 9.44
C TRP A 207 -11.40 -3.32 10.42
N GLU A 208 -11.49 -3.58 11.72
CA GLU A 208 -11.73 -2.57 12.76
C GLU A 208 -10.42 -2.00 13.31
N SER A 209 -10.43 -0.69 13.59
CA SER A 209 -9.39 -0.04 14.37
C SER A 209 -9.71 -0.08 15.87
N SER A 210 -10.99 -0.04 16.24
CA SER A 210 -11.48 -0.05 17.63
C SER A 210 -12.69 -0.97 17.76
N SER A 211 -12.80 -1.69 18.89
CA SER A 211 -13.94 -2.58 19.18
C SER A 211 -15.29 -1.86 19.32
N TYR A 212 -15.25 -0.54 19.52
CA TYR A 212 -16.43 0.28 19.82
C TYR A 212 -16.61 1.46 18.85
N ALA A 213 -15.84 1.49 17.75
CA ALA A 213 -16.00 2.51 16.71
C ALA A 213 -16.42 1.89 15.38
N SER A 214 -17.06 2.70 14.54
CA SER A 214 -17.57 2.24 13.24
C SER A 214 -16.46 2.12 12.20
N VAL A 215 -16.63 1.16 11.28
CA VAL A 215 -15.85 1.09 10.05
C VAL A 215 -16.76 1.45 8.89
N TYR A 216 -16.45 2.53 8.19
CA TYR A 216 -17.21 2.96 7.03
C TYR A 216 -16.61 2.39 5.76
N LYS A 217 -17.28 1.38 5.19
CA LYS A 217 -16.92 0.83 3.88
C LYS A 217 -17.41 1.76 2.76
N TYR A 218 -16.50 2.27 1.93
CA TYR A 218 -16.88 3.13 0.81
C TYR A 218 -17.45 2.30 -0.35
N SER A 219 -18.63 2.70 -0.82
CA SER A 219 -19.38 1.98 -1.88
C SER A 219 -20.02 2.89 -2.93
N HIS A 220 -19.97 4.20 -2.75
CA HIS A 220 -20.56 5.20 -3.65
C HIS A 220 -19.48 6.20 -4.08
N ASP A 221 -19.81 7.10 -5.00
CA ASP A 221 -18.90 8.05 -5.64
C ASP A 221 -17.72 7.35 -6.32
N VAL A 222 -18.03 6.31 -7.09
CA VAL A 222 -17.05 5.56 -7.86
C VAL A 222 -16.53 6.40 -9.03
N ALA A 223 -15.22 6.48 -9.15
CA ALA A 223 -14.50 7.13 -10.23
C ALA A 223 -14.70 6.39 -11.57
N PRO A 224 -14.73 7.13 -12.70
CA PRO A 224 -14.73 6.51 -14.02
C PRO A 224 -13.42 5.72 -14.25
N ALA A 225 -13.43 4.80 -15.22
CA ALA A 225 -12.32 3.89 -15.48
C ALA A 225 -10.95 4.58 -15.66
N MET A 226 -10.91 5.74 -16.33
CA MET A 226 -9.68 6.51 -16.56
C MET A 226 -9.14 7.23 -15.32
N ALA A 227 -9.88 7.23 -14.22
CA ALA A 227 -9.48 7.80 -12.94
C ALA A 227 -9.37 6.73 -11.84
N ALA A 228 -9.47 5.44 -12.19
CA ALA A 228 -9.35 4.34 -11.25
C ALA A 228 -7.88 3.92 -11.08
N LEU A 229 -7.54 3.32 -9.93
CA LEU A 229 -6.24 2.67 -9.75
C LEU A 229 -6.06 1.57 -10.80
N GLY A 230 -4.82 1.45 -11.30
CA GLY A 230 -4.43 0.51 -12.33
C GLY A 230 -4.52 1.09 -13.74
N THR A 231 -5.06 2.31 -13.92
CA THR A 231 -5.06 3.01 -15.21
C THR A 231 -3.66 3.41 -15.69
N ASN A 232 -2.63 3.36 -14.83
CA ASN A 232 -1.23 3.50 -15.23
C ASN A 232 -0.46 2.17 -15.14
N GLY A 233 -1.17 1.06 -14.90
CA GLY A 233 -0.61 -0.28 -14.77
C GLY A 233 -0.39 -0.72 -13.33
N CYS A 234 0.35 -1.82 -13.15
CA CYS A 234 0.47 -2.50 -11.85
C CYS A 234 1.13 -1.65 -10.75
N THR A 235 1.91 -0.63 -11.11
CA THR A 235 2.64 0.24 -10.15
C THR A 235 1.74 1.17 -9.35
N ASP A 236 0.51 1.42 -9.79
CA ASP A 236 -0.49 2.18 -9.00
C ASP A 236 -0.75 1.52 -7.64
N CYS A 237 -0.64 0.19 -7.57
CA CYS A 237 -0.84 -0.57 -6.33
C CYS A 237 0.45 -1.23 -5.80
N HIS A 238 1.40 -1.55 -6.68
CA HIS A 238 2.60 -2.30 -6.31
C HIS A 238 3.85 -1.44 -6.10
N SER A 239 3.87 -0.15 -6.46
CA SER A 239 5.04 0.68 -6.16
C SER A 239 5.19 0.89 -4.65
N THR A 240 6.43 1.07 -4.16
CA THR A 240 6.70 1.41 -2.76
C THR A 240 6.17 2.80 -2.36
N SER A 241 5.83 3.64 -3.35
CA SER A 241 5.14 4.91 -3.17
C SER A 241 3.62 4.82 -3.30
N SER A 242 3.06 3.62 -3.54
CA SER A 242 1.61 3.47 -3.73
C SER A 242 0.83 3.71 -2.43
N GLY A 243 -0.30 4.40 -2.56
CA GLY A 243 -1.26 4.59 -1.47
C GLY A 243 -1.92 3.29 -1.00
N MET A 244 -1.88 2.22 -1.81
CA MET A 244 -2.64 0.99 -1.54
C MET A 244 -1.91 -0.02 -0.65
N LEU A 245 -0.61 -0.24 -0.83
CA LEU A 245 0.12 -1.26 -0.07
C LEU A 245 1.13 -0.67 0.91
N PHE A 246 1.76 0.46 0.57
CA PHE A 246 2.91 0.99 1.29
C PHE A 246 2.64 2.29 2.07
N ALA A 247 1.45 2.87 1.91
CA ALA A 247 1.00 3.99 2.74
C ALA A 247 1.15 3.67 4.23
N GLN A 248 1.63 4.65 4.99
CA GLN A 248 1.63 4.60 6.45
C GLN A 248 0.23 4.95 6.93
N VAL A 249 -0.45 3.99 7.54
CA VAL A 249 -1.80 4.17 8.08
C VAL A 249 -1.78 4.15 9.60
N VAL A 250 -2.70 4.89 10.20
CA VAL A 250 -2.80 4.99 11.67
C VAL A 250 -3.15 3.62 12.26
N LYS A 251 -2.36 3.21 13.24
CA LYS A 251 -2.59 2.03 14.07
C LYS A 251 -3.19 2.44 15.42
N TYR A 252 -2.58 3.44 16.06
CA TYR A 252 -3.09 4.07 17.27
C TYR A 252 -3.07 5.59 17.12
N PRO A 253 -4.11 6.30 17.59
CA PRO A 253 -4.22 7.74 17.41
C PRO A 253 -3.07 8.50 18.09
N PHE A 254 -2.60 8.03 19.25
CA PHE A 254 -1.53 8.66 20.01
C PHE A 254 -0.55 7.60 20.55
N GLY A 255 0.74 7.81 20.35
CA GLY A 255 1.84 7.12 21.01
C GLY A 255 2.41 7.96 22.17
N ASP A 256 3.51 7.51 22.77
CA ASP A 256 4.09 8.14 23.95
C ASP A 256 4.49 9.62 23.75
N ASP A 257 4.72 10.05 22.50
CA ASP A 257 5.03 11.43 22.11
C ASP A 257 3.80 12.24 21.64
N GLY A 258 2.59 11.72 21.84
CA GLY A 258 1.33 12.33 21.41
C GLY A 258 1.08 12.23 19.89
N LYS A 259 2.03 11.69 19.11
CA LYS A 259 1.87 11.54 17.65
C LYS A 259 1.21 10.21 17.30
N PRO A 260 0.57 10.10 16.13
CA PRO A 260 -0.01 8.83 15.71
C PRO A 260 1.05 7.74 15.52
N VAL A 261 0.75 6.56 16.04
CA VAL A 261 1.53 5.35 15.76
C VAL A 261 1.04 4.79 14.43
N THR A 262 1.91 4.72 13.44
CA THR A 262 1.55 4.22 12.10
C THR A 262 2.10 2.83 11.82
N GLU A 263 1.53 2.17 10.82
CA GLU A 263 2.09 0.97 10.21
C GLU A 263 1.78 0.91 8.71
N PRO A 264 2.56 0.16 7.91
CA PRO A 264 2.28 0.06 6.48
C PRO A 264 0.97 -0.69 6.20
N GLN A 265 0.21 -0.19 5.22
CA GLN A 265 -1.11 -0.69 4.83
C GLN A 265 -1.12 -2.19 4.48
N TYR A 266 -0.05 -2.74 3.89
CA TYR A 266 0.05 -4.19 3.61
C TYR A 266 -0.10 -5.04 4.87
N LYS A 267 0.33 -4.54 6.03
CA LYS A 267 0.28 -5.26 7.31
C LYS A 267 -1.15 -5.37 7.82
N ARG A 268 -1.94 -4.29 7.67
CA ARG A 268 -3.38 -4.28 7.93
C ARG A 268 -4.13 -5.25 7.02
N LEU A 269 -3.68 -5.42 5.78
CA LEU A 269 -4.23 -6.40 4.82
C LEU A 269 -3.79 -7.85 5.10
N GLY A 270 -2.98 -8.10 6.13
CA GLY A 270 -2.46 -9.44 6.44
C GLY A 270 -1.43 -9.95 5.43
N ILE A 271 -0.80 -9.05 4.67
CA ILE A 271 0.25 -9.38 3.69
C ILE A 271 1.60 -9.24 4.39
N SER A 272 2.50 -10.21 4.23
CA SER A 272 3.85 -10.08 4.79
C SER A 272 4.66 -9.02 4.03
N GLY A 273 5.54 -8.31 4.75
CA GLY A 273 6.42 -7.31 4.13
C GLY A 273 7.23 -7.90 2.98
N PHE A 274 7.79 -9.11 3.15
CA PHE A 274 8.50 -9.82 2.08
C PHE A 274 7.64 -9.97 0.82
N MET A 275 6.37 -10.38 0.94
CA MET A 275 5.47 -10.52 -0.21
C MET A 275 5.12 -9.18 -0.86
N ALA A 276 4.90 -8.13 -0.05
CA ALA A 276 4.65 -6.79 -0.57
C ALA A 276 5.86 -6.27 -1.37
N TYR A 277 7.06 -6.31 -0.76
CA TYR A 277 8.29 -5.80 -1.39
C TYR A 277 8.75 -6.63 -2.60
N THR A 278 8.58 -7.95 -2.59
CA THR A 278 8.88 -8.77 -3.78
C THR A 278 7.94 -8.46 -4.95
N GLY A 279 6.66 -8.22 -4.68
CA GLY A 279 5.72 -7.72 -5.68
C GLY A 279 6.14 -6.34 -6.21
N ALA A 280 6.51 -5.42 -5.32
CA ALA A 280 6.97 -4.09 -5.70
C ALA A 280 8.22 -4.11 -6.56
N PHE A 281 9.21 -4.91 -6.17
CA PHE A 281 10.45 -5.12 -6.92
C PHE A 281 10.17 -5.69 -8.31
N ARG A 282 9.32 -6.72 -8.41
CA ARG A 282 8.95 -7.32 -9.70
C ARG A 282 8.32 -6.29 -10.64
N GLU A 283 7.30 -5.59 -10.16
CA GLU A 283 6.52 -4.67 -11.00
C GLU A 283 7.28 -3.38 -11.34
N SER A 284 8.03 -2.83 -10.37
CA SER A 284 8.70 -1.52 -10.51
C SER A 284 10.11 -1.60 -11.09
N ILE A 285 10.77 -2.77 -11.06
CA ILE A 285 12.17 -2.92 -11.50
C ILE A 285 12.32 -4.04 -12.52
N VAL A 286 11.94 -5.28 -12.18
CA VAL A 286 12.23 -6.45 -13.03
C VAL A 286 11.53 -6.35 -14.37
N LYS A 287 10.23 -6.05 -14.40
CA LYS A 287 9.49 -5.94 -15.65
C LYS A 287 9.90 -4.75 -16.53
N PRO A 288 10.10 -3.52 -15.99
CA PRO A 288 10.67 -2.44 -16.80
C PRO A 288 12.02 -2.82 -17.43
N MET A 289 12.90 -3.46 -16.66
CA MET A 289 14.17 -3.97 -17.17
C MET A 289 13.98 -5.05 -18.25
N PHE A 290 13.02 -5.96 -18.07
CA PHE A 290 12.66 -6.96 -19.07
C PHE A 290 12.24 -6.33 -20.39
N TYR A 291 11.34 -5.34 -20.36
CA TYR A 291 10.88 -4.66 -21.58
C TYR A 291 11.99 -3.85 -22.24
N PHE A 292 12.82 -3.16 -21.45
CA PHE A 292 13.99 -2.45 -21.97
C PHE A 292 14.97 -3.41 -22.67
N LEU A 293 15.31 -4.53 -22.04
CA LEU A 293 16.19 -5.55 -22.61
C LEU A 293 15.60 -6.23 -23.83
N LEU A 294 14.27 -6.40 -23.89
CA LEU A 294 13.59 -6.94 -25.06
C LEU A 294 13.78 -6.03 -26.27
N VAL A 295 13.55 -4.72 -26.10
CA VAL A 295 13.75 -3.73 -27.17
C VAL A 295 15.23 -3.71 -27.58
N ALA A 296 16.14 -3.69 -26.61
CA ALA A 296 17.58 -3.76 -26.87
C ALA A 296 17.95 -5.03 -27.68
N PHE A 297 17.44 -6.19 -27.28
CA PHE A 297 17.67 -7.46 -27.98
C PHE A 297 17.18 -7.42 -29.43
N ILE A 298 15.98 -6.88 -29.69
CA ILE A 298 15.44 -6.76 -31.05
C ILE A 298 16.32 -5.84 -31.90
N ILE A 299 16.75 -4.69 -31.35
CA ILE A 299 17.64 -3.76 -32.06
C ILE A 299 18.97 -4.44 -32.37
N PHE A 300 19.59 -5.11 -31.40
CA PHE A 300 20.84 -5.84 -31.62
C PHE A 300 20.68 -6.95 -32.66
N LEU A 301 19.58 -7.69 -32.64
CA LEU A 301 19.28 -8.73 -33.63
C LEU A 301 19.21 -8.13 -35.04
N LEU A 302 18.45 -7.05 -35.23
CA LEU A 302 18.29 -6.38 -36.52
C LEU A 302 19.61 -5.79 -37.04
N VAL A 303 20.36 -5.10 -36.16
CA VAL A 303 21.67 -4.53 -36.50
C VAL A 303 22.64 -5.63 -36.91
N ASN A 304 22.72 -6.73 -36.14
CA ASN A 304 23.62 -7.83 -36.48
C ASN A 304 23.23 -8.53 -37.79
N LEU A 305 21.93 -8.71 -38.06
CA LEU A 305 21.46 -9.25 -39.34
C LEU A 305 21.85 -8.34 -40.53
N LEU A 306 21.67 -7.02 -40.36
CA LEU A 306 22.05 -6.04 -41.37
C LEU A 306 23.57 -6.03 -41.59
N THR A 307 24.37 -5.90 -40.53
CA THR A 307 25.82 -5.85 -40.65
C THR A 307 26.40 -7.15 -41.19
N ALA A 308 25.85 -8.31 -40.80
CA ALA A 308 26.28 -9.60 -41.35
C ALA A 308 26.02 -9.70 -42.87
N ASN A 309 24.89 -9.15 -43.35
CA ASN A 309 24.60 -9.07 -44.78
C ASN A 309 25.59 -8.13 -45.50
N LEU A 310 25.86 -6.95 -44.93
CA LEU A 310 26.81 -5.98 -45.49
C LEU A 310 28.25 -6.52 -45.53
N ILE A 311 28.68 -7.27 -44.52
CA ILE A 311 29.99 -7.94 -44.49
C ILE A 311 30.06 -9.02 -45.58
N ARG A 312 29.03 -9.88 -45.71
CA ARG A 312 28.97 -10.88 -46.79
C ARG A 312 29.07 -10.27 -48.18
N ASN A 313 28.50 -9.08 -48.36
CA ASN A 313 28.57 -8.32 -49.61
C ASN A 313 29.83 -7.45 -49.72
N LYS A 314 30.79 -7.57 -48.79
CA LYS A 314 32.06 -6.83 -48.72
C LYS A 314 31.90 -5.30 -48.71
N ILE A 315 30.78 -4.81 -48.20
CA ILE A 315 30.47 -3.37 -48.11
C ILE A 315 31.14 -2.75 -46.89
N ILE A 316 31.19 -3.48 -45.77
CA ILE A 316 31.81 -3.04 -44.51
C ILE A 316 32.76 -4.10 -43.96
N SER A 317 33.74 -3.66 -43.17
CA SER A 317 34.67 -4.51 -42.42
C SER A 317 34.19 -4.83 -40.99
N ASP A 318 34.81 -5.84 -40.36
CA ASP A 318 34.51 -6.22 -38.96
C ASP A 318 34.82 -5.10 -37.96
N LYS A 319 35.85 -4.29 -38.24
CA LYS A 319 36.16 -3.11 -37.42
C LYS A 319 35.01 -2.11 -37.44
N GLN A 320 34.41 -1.90 -38.61
CA GLN A 320 33.25 -1.01 -38.76
C GLN A 320 32.00 -1.61 -38.10
N GLN A 321 31.80 -2.92 -38.16
CA GLN A 321 30.72 -3.58 -37.41
C GLN A 321 30.86 -3.36 -35.90
N ASN A 322 32.06 -3.56 -35.33
CA ASN A 322 32.28 -3.33 -33.90
C ASN A 322 31.98 -1.87 -33.51
N LEU A 323 32.37 -0.90 -34.34
CA LEU A 323 32.03 0.51 -34.12
C LEU A 323 30.51 0.75 -34.16
N ILE A 324 29.80 0.18 -35.14
CA ILE A 324 28.33 0.26 -35.25
C ILE A 324 27.68 -0.32 -33.98
N THR A 325 28.11 -1.49 -33.53
CA THR A 325 27.58 -2.12 -32.30
C THR A 325 27.79 -1.23 -31.07
N TRP A 326 28.95 -0.59 -30.93
CA TRP A 326 29.20 0.37 -29.86
C TRP A 326 28.29 1.60 -29.93
N LEU A 327 28.13 2.19 -31.12
CA LEU A 327 27.25 3.36 -31.31
C LEU A 327 25.78 3.02 -31.03
N VAL A 328 25.33 1.84 -31.46
CA VAL A 328 23.99 1.33 -31.16
C VAL A 328 23.80 1.13 -29.65
N SER A 329 24.81 0.58 -28.96
CA SER A 329 24.77 0.40 -27.50
C SER A 329 24.62 1.74 -26.77
N LEU A 330 25.41 2.74 -27.16
CA LEU A 330 25.30 4.11 -26.62
C LEU A 330 23.94 4.75 -26.95
N GLY A 331 23.44 4.54 -28.17
CA GLY A 331 22.13 5.02 -28.60
C GLY A 331 20.97 4.43 -27.80
N ILE A 332 21.00 3.11 -27.54
CA ILE A 332 19.99 2.42 -26.71
C ILE A 332 20.02 2.96 -25.28
N LEU A 333 21.22 3.10 -24.68
CA LEU A 333 21.36 3.67 -23.34
C LEU A 333 20.84 5.11 -23.28
N GLY A 334 21.22 5.94 -24.26
CA GLY A 334 20.75 7.32 -24.36
C GLY A 334 19.22 7.41 -24.52
N ALA A 335 18.64 6.58 -25.38
CA ALA A 335 17.18 6.51 -25.57
C ALA A 335 16.45 6.01 -24.33
N GLY A 336 17.03 5.04 -23.60
CA GLY A 336 16.48 4.56 -22.33
C GLY A 336 16.47 5.64 -21.25
N ILE A 337 17.58 6.36 -21.09
CA ILE A 337 17.68 7.50 -20.17
C ILE A 337 16.68 8.59 -20.57
N PHE A 338 16.65 8.96 -21.85
CA PHE A 338 15.72 9.97 -22.36
C PHE A 338 14.26 9.55 -22.11
N GLY A 339 13.87 8.32 -22.48
CA GLY A 339 12.51 7.81 -22.29
C GLY A 339 12.09 7.79 -20.82
N TYR A 340 13.01 7.48 -19.90
CA TYR A 340 12.74 7.52 -18.45
C TYR A 340 12.47 8.95 -17.94
N PHE A 341 13.21 9.94 -18.43
CA PHE A 341 13.08 11.34 -17.99
C PHE A 341 12.09 12.18 -18.82
N ALA A 342 11.67 11.71 -20.00
CA ALA A 342 10.82 12.46 -20.93
C ALA A 342 9.33 12.50 -20.54
N GLY A 343 8.92 11.83 -19.45
CA GLY A 343 7.56 11.86 -18.93
C GLY A 343 6.51 11.51 -20.00
N ASP A 344 5.57 12.43 -20.23
CA ASP A 344 4.47 12.26 -21.19
C ASP A 344 4.94 12.04 -22.63
N LEU A 345 6.06 12.64 -23.03
CA LEU A 345 6.61 12.43 -24.37
C LEU A 345 7.10 10.98 -24.54
N GLY A 346 7.66 10.40 -23.48
CA GLY A 346 8.02 8.99 -23.45
C GLY A 346 6.79 8.09 -23.61
N ASN A 347 5.71 8.38 -22.87
CA ASN A 347 4.44 7.65 -22.97
C ASN A 347 3.77 7.78 -24.35
N TYR A 348 3.97 8.89 -25.05
CA TYR A 348 3.49 9.09 -26.42
C TYR A 348 4.30 8.29 -27.46
N MET A 349 5.63 8.23 -27.30
CA MET A 349 6.54 7.63 -28.28
C MET A 349 6.67 6.11 -28.15
N PHE A 350 6.44 5.54 -26.96
CA PHE A 350 6.66 4.13 -26.68
C PHE A 350 5.36 3.41 -26.25
N PRO A 351 5.26 2.08 -26.45
CA PRO A 351 4.10 1.33 -25.97
C PRO A 351 3.91 1.52 -24.47
N THR A 352 2.67 1.78 -24.05
CA THR A 352 2.35 2.01 -22.65
C THR A 352 2.58 0.77 -21.81
N ARG A 353 2.84 0.97 -20.51
CA ARG A 353 3.03 -0.14 -19.57
C ARG A 353 1.86 -1.11 -19.56
N ILE A 354 0.63 -0.59 -19.61
CA ILE A 354 -0.59 -1.41 -19.66
C ILE A 354 -0.61 -2.30 -20.89
N PHE A 355 -0.25 -1.76 -22.07
CA PHE A 355 -0.22 -2.56 -23.29
C PHE A 355 0.76 -3.73 -23.16
N MET A 356 1.96 -3.47 -22.62
CA MET A 356 2.96 -4.52 -22.43
C MET A 356 2.51 -5.57 -21.41
N ASP A 357 1.96 -5.15 -20.27
CA ASP A 357 1.48 -6.05 -19.22
C ASP A 357 0.28 -6.88 -19.67
N ALA A 358 -0.65 -6.30 -20.45
CA ALA A 358 -1.79 -7.01 -21.02
C ALA A 358 -1.37 -8.14 -21.99
N ASN A 359 -0.23 -7.97 -22.66
CA ASN A 359 0.33 -8.92 -23.61
C ASN A 359 1.49 -9.74 -23.02
N TYR A 360 1.72 -9.65 -21.71
CA TYR A 360 2.92 -10.19 -21.06
C TYR A 360 3.17 -11.66 -21.37
N PHE A 361 2.11 -12.48 -21.36
CA PHE A 361 2.21 -13.92 -21.65
C PHE A 361 2.75 -14.20 -23.07
N LEU A 362 2.27 -13.48 -24.08
CA LEU A 362 2.70 -13.68 -25.47
C LEU A 362 4.14 -13.19 -25.66
N ILE A 363 4.46 -12.04 -25.05
CA ILE A 363 5.80 -11.46 -25.08
C ILE A 363 6.80 -12.40 -24.41
N SER A 364 6.48 -12.91 -23.22
CA SER A 364 7.34 -13.81 -22.47
C SER A 364 7.53 -15.15 -23.17
N ALA A 365 6.48 -15.71 -23.78
CA ALA A 365 6.58 -16.92 -24.58
C ALA A 365 7.49 -16.73 -25.81
N ALA A 366 7.36 -15.59 -26.51
CA ALA A 366 8.23 -15.26 -27.64
C ALA A 366 9.70 -15.14 -27.22
N VAL A 367 9.98 -14.48 -26.09
CA VAL A 367 11.34 -14.39 -25.54
C VAL A 367 11.88 -15.76 -25.15
N LEU A 368 11.07 -16.62 -24.53
CA LEU A 368 11.49 -17.97 -24.16
C LEU A 368 11.85 -18.80 -25.41
N LEU A 369 11.01 -18.76 -26.45
CA LEU A 369 11.29 -19.45 -27.72
C LEU A 369 12.55 -18.91 -28.40
N ALA A 370 12.73 -17.58 -28.45
CA ALA A 370 13.94 -16.95 -28.97
C ALA A 370 15.19 -17.33 -28.15
N GLY A 371 15.05 -17.44 -26.82
CA GLY A 371 16.09 -17.90 -25.91
C GLY A 371 16.50 -19.33 -26.15
N VAL A 372 15.53 -20.25 -26.25
CA VAL A 372 15.77 -21.66 -26.62
C VAL A 372 16.46 -21.76 -27.97
N TRP A 373 15.97 -21.04 -28.98
CA TRP A 373 16.59 -21.03 -30.31
C TRP A 373 18.03 -20.50 -30.26
N SER A 374 18.28 -19.39 -29.55
CA SER A 374 19.61 -18.78 -29.41
C SER A 374 20.58 -19.74 -28.71
N TYR A 375 20.13 -20.41 -27.64
CA TYR A 375 20.91 -21.42 -26.93
C TYR A 375 21.24 -22.60 -27.84
N LEU A 376 20.26 -23.20 -28.52
CA LEU A 376 20.49 -24.35 -29.40
C LEU A 376 21.42 -23.98 -30.55
N LYS A 377 21.23 -22.81 -31.18
CA LYS A 377 22.11 -22.32 -32.25
C LYS A 377 23.54 -22.20 -31.76
N TYR A 378 23.78 -21.52 -30.64
CA TYR A 378 25.11 -21.36 -30.07
C TYR A 378 25.73 -22.71 -29.65
N GLN A 379 24.94 -23.58 -29.03
CA GLN A 379 25.39 -24.89 -28.59
C GLN A 379 25.83 -25.75 -29.77
N PHE A 380 25.01 -25.89 -30.82
CA PHE A 380 25.34 -26.70 -31.98
C PHE A 380 26.41 -26.08 -32.89
N MET A 381 26.63 -24.77 -32.83
CA MET A 381 27.80 -24.12 -33.44
C MET A 381 29.11 -24.49 -32.73
N THR A 382 29.08 -24.82 -31.43
CA THR A 382 30.29 -25.02 -30.62
C THR A 382 30.56 -26.48 -30.27
N THR A 383 29.52 -27.28 -30.03
CA THR A 383 29.62 -28.70 -29.64
C THR A 383 28.39 -29.50 -30.09
N LYS A 384 28.57 -30.79 -30.44
CA LYS A 384 27.45 -31.68 -30.81
C LYS A 384 26.71 -32.32 -29.62
N SER A 385 27.19 -32.13 -28.38
CA SER A 385 26.59 -32.69 -27.17
C SER A 385 25.91 -31.61 -26.32
N PHE A 386 24.82 -31.96 -25.64
CA PHE A 386 24.13 -31.05 -24.73
C PHE A 386 25.00 -30.76 -23.49
N ARG A 387 25.09 -29.49 -23.07
CA ARG A 387 25.81 -29.08 -21.85
C ARG A 387 24.92 -28.24 -20.95
N LEU A 388 24.80 -28.64 -19.69
CA LEU A 388 24.20 -27.81 -18.66
C LEU A 388 25.11 -26.61 -18.38
N ASN A 389 24.67 -25.43 -18.80
CA ASN A 389 25.28 -24.13 -18.51
C ASN A 389 24.23 -23.15 -17.96
N LEU A 390 24.67 -21.97 -17.53
CA LEU A 390 23.78 -20.94 -16.98
C LEU A 390 22.59 -20.61 -17.91
N PHE A 391 22.78 -20.62 -19.23
CA PHE A 391 21.71 -20.33 -20.19
C PHE A 391 20.62 -21.42 -20.16
N SER A 392 21.02 -22.69 -20.25
CA SER A 392 20.09 -23.83 -20.15
C SER A 392 19.41 -23.92 -18.77
N ILE A 393 20.11 -23.55 -17.69
CA ILE A 393 19.57 -23.51 -16.33
C ILE A 393 18.49 -22.42 -16.22
N LEU A 394 18.75 -21.22 -16.76
CA LEU A 394 17.76 -20.14 -16.74
C LEU A 394 16.51 -20.53 -17.53
N ILE A 395 16.65 -21.13 -18.71
CA ILE A 395 15.52 -21.67 -19.49
C ILE A 395 14.71 -22.69 -18.66
N LEU A 396 15.40 -23.62 -17.99
CA LEU A 396 14.73 -24.61 -17.14
C LEU A 396 13.99 -23.94 -15.98
N ILE A 397 14.61 -22.96 -15.32
CA ILE A 397 13.99 -22.19 -14.24
C ILE A 397 12.74 -21.44 -14.76
N THR A 398 12.81 -20.83 -15.94
CA THR A 398 11.65 -20.15 -16.57
C THR A 398 10.50 -21.13 -16.82
N ILE A 399 10.79 -22.32 -17.35
CA ILE A 399 9.76 -23.34 -17.61
C ILE A 399 9.14 -23.83 -16.30
N VAL A 400 9.97 -24.20 -15.32
CA VAL A 400 9.51 -24.71 -14.02
C VAL A 400 8.68 -23.66 -13.27
N SER A 401 9.17 -22.42 -13.18
CA SER A 401 8.42 -21.33 -12.55
C SER A 401 7.11 -21.02 -13.29
N GLY A 402 7.12 -21.05 -14.62
CA GLY A 402 5.91 -20.92 -15.43
C GLY A 402 4.88 -22.03 -15.15
N ILE A 403 5.32 -23.28 -14.94
CA ILE A 403 4.44 -24.38 -14.54
C ILE A 403 3.86 -24.11 -13.15
N PHE A 404 4.68 -23.72 -12.17
CA PHE A 404 4.21 -23.40 -10.82
C PHE A 404 3.16 -22.28 -10.80
N MET A 405 3.26 -21.29 -11.69
CA MET A 405 2.25 -20.24 -11.82
C MET A 405 0.86 -20.75 -12.21
N LEU A 406 0.77 -21.91 -12.86
CA LEU A 406 -0.49 -22.53 -13.30
C LEU A 406 -1.12 -23.41 -12.22
N ILE A 407 -0.37 -23.86 -11.22
CA ILE A 407 -0.84 -24.78 -10.19
C ILE A 407 -1.50 -23.98 -9.06
N LYS A 408 -2.82 -24.00 -8.92
CA LYS A 408 -3.56 -23.21 -7.91
C LYS A 408 -3.94 -24.01 -6.65
N PHE A 409 -2.98 -24.51 -5.89
CA PHE A 409 -3.26 -25.09 -4.56
C PHE A 409 -2.96 -24.10 -3.43
N ASP A 410 -3.86 -24.01 -2.44
CA ASP A 410 -3.74 -23.06 -1.33
C ASP A 410 -2.47 -23.27 -0.50
N PHE A 411 -2.06 -24.53 -0.29
CA PHE A 411 -0.88 -24.89 0.51
C PHE A 411 0.46 -24.49 -0.14
N ILE A 412 0.49 -24.21 -1.46
CA ILE A 412 1.67 -23.69 -2.17
C ILE A 412 1.49 -22.24 -2.64
N SER A 413 0.47 -21.53 -2.15
CA SER A 413 0.16 -20.16 -2.58
C SER A 413 1.34 -19.19 -2.46
N ILE A 414 2.21 -19.38 -1.47
CA ILE A 414 3.49 -18.67 -1.30
C ILE A 414 4.44 -18.95 -2.46
N LEU A 415 4.66 -20.22 -2.80
CA LEU A 415 5.53 -20.64 -3.90
C LEU A 415 5.01 -20.12 -5.24
N ASN A 416 3.70 -20.18 -5.46
CA ASN A 416 3.08 -19.66 -6.67
C ASN A 416 3.36 -18.17 -6.86
N ARG A 417 3.23 -17.36 -5.79
CA ARG A 417 3.51 -15.92 -5.85
C ARG A 417 4.97 -15.64 -6.18
N LEU A 418 5.89 -16.39 -5.56
CA LEU A 418 7.32 -16.26 -5.83
C LEU A 418 7.71 -16.74 -7.23
N ALA A 419 7.00 -17.73 -7.77
CA ALA A 419 7.23 -18.24 -9.12
C ALA A 419 7.11 -17.14 -10.18
N TYR A 420 6.17 -16.19 -10.04
CA TYR A 420 6.09 -15.04 -10.94
C TYR A 420 7.37 -14.19 -10.92
N THR A 421 7.92 -13.89 -9.73
CA THR A 421 9.14 -13.09 -9.64
C THR A 421 10.35 -13.84 -10.20
N VAL A 422 10.45 -15.13 -9.92
CA VAL A 422 11.52 -16.00 -10.46
C VAL A 422 11.41 -16.11 -11.98
N TYR A 423 10.19 -16.24 -12.51
CA TYR A 423 9.91 -16.27 -13.95
C TYR A 423 10.41 -14.99 -14.63
N ASP A 424 9.99 -13.82 -14.14
CA ASP A 424 10.38 -12.53 -14.73
C ASP A 424 11.92 -12.30 -14.65
N LEU A 425 12.55 -12.66 -13.53
CA LEU A 425 14.01 -12.58 -13.38
C LEU A 425 14.74 -13.50 -14.35
N SER A 426 14.23 -14.72 -14.55
CA SER A 426 14.84 -15.68 -15.47
C SER A 426 14.76 -15.22 -16.93
N LEU A 427 13.67 -14.56 -17.32
CA LEU A 427 13.52 -13.96 -18.65
C LEU A 427 14.49 -12.80 -18.90
N VAL A 428 14.72 -11.97 -17.88
CA VAL A 428 15.77 -10.93 -17.94
C VAL A 428 17.13 -11.58 -18.18
N GLY A 429 17.46 -12.63 -17.40
CA GLY A 429 18.70 -13.38 -17.58
C GLY A 429 18.84 -13.98 -18.98
N ILE A 430 17.76 -14.55 -19.53
CA ILE A 430 17.71 -15.07 -20.90
C ILE A 430 18.00 -13.97 -21.92
N LEU A 431 17.39 -12.79 -21.80
CA LEU A 431 17.63 -11.67 -22.74
C LEU A 431 19.08 -11.17 -22.68
N VAL A 432 19.65 -11.04 -21.48
CA VAL A 432 21.07 -10.67 -21.32
C VAL A 432 21.98 -11.67 -22.03
N LEU A 433 21.75 -12.97 -21.83
CA LEU A 433 22.53 -14.01 -22.49
C LEU A 433 22.30 -14.05 -24.00
N CYS A 434 21.06 -13.85 -24.46
CA CYS A 434 20.75 -13.71 -25.88
C CYS A 434 21.57 -12.59 -26.52
N ILE A 435 21.58 -11.39 -25.93
CA ILE A 435 22.38 -10.25 -26.44
C ILE A 435 23.86 -10.62 -26.48
N PHE A 436 24.39 -11.19 -25.39
CA PHE A 436 25.80 -11.57 -25.29
C PHE A 436 26.23 -12.63 -26.32
N TYR A 437 25.43 -13.68 -26.52
CA TYR A 437 25.75 -14.74 -27.47
C TYR A 437 25.48 -14.34 -28.91
N LEU A 438 24.53 -13.44 -29.16
CA LEU A 438 24.23 -12.94 -30.49
C LEU A 438 25.46 -12.25 -31.10
N GLU A 439 26.19 -11.45 -30.33
CA GLU A 439 27.45 -10.83 -30.79
C GLU A 439 28.50 -11.88 -31.18
N LYS A 440 28.58 -13.01 -30.44
CA LYS A 440 29.55 -14.08 -30.70
C LYS A 440 29.18 -14.95 -31.89
N SER A 441 27.89 -15.25 -32.07
CA SER A 441 27.42 -16.14 -33.13
C SER A 441 27.61 -15.58 -34.54
N PHE A 442 27.69 -14.26 -34.72
CA PHE A 442 27.93 -13.66 -36.03
C PHE A 442 29.42 -13.46 -36.36
N LYS A 443 30.30 -13.42 -35.35
CA LYS A 443 31.77 -13.37 -35.56
C LYS A 443 32.38 -14.69 -36.06
N ASN A 444 31.73 -15.83 -35.80
CA ASN A 444 32.25 -17.15 -36.15
C ASN A 444 31.76 -17.69 -37.52
N VAL A 445 30.99 -16.93 -38.29
CA VAL A 445 30.50 -17.35 -39.62
C VAL A 445 31.56 -17.18 -40.72
N GLU A 446 32.76 -16.68 -40.38
CA GLU A 446 33.89 -16.48 -41.30
C GLU A 446 34.93 -17.61 -41.31
N ALA A 447 34.68 -18.72 -40.60
CA ALA A 447 35.61 -19.86 -40.55
C ALA A 447 35.20 -21.06 -41.42
N GLU A 448 34.09 -20.98 -42.15
CA GLU A 448 33.63 -21.90 -43.20
C GLU A 448 33.37 -21.09 -44.49
#